data_AF-A0A351Y4T5-F1
#
_entry.id   AF-A0A351Y4T5-F1
#
_cell.length_a   1.000
_cell.length_b   1.000
_cell.length_c   1.000
_cell.angle_alpha   90.00
_cell.angle_beta   90.00
_cell.angle_gamma   90.00
#
_symmetry.space_group_name_H-M   'P 1'
#
loop_
_entity.id
_entity.type
_entity.pdbx_description
1 polymer ?
#
loop_
_entity_poly.entity_id
_entity_poly.type
_entity_poly.pdbx_seq_one_letter_code
_entity_poly.pdbx_strand_id
1 'polypeptide(L)'
;MGLGHLLHACRRNINLTYIVANNENYGLTTGQASPTTPLHIKTRSTPEGNEILPFDPNALSKAAGCAYSVHVIDKDLPLLTQAIVDGIKHDGFSHIDVDQACPTWRKW
;
A
#
# COMPACT_ATOMS: atom_id res chain seq x y z
N MET A 1 7.70 2.95 9.39
CA MET A 1 6.73 3.21 10.50
C MET A 1 5.38 2.61 10.11
N GLY A 2 4.55 2.14 11.04
CA GLY A 2 3.18 1.68 10.78
C GLY A 2 2.97 0.18 10.53
N LEU A 3 3.94 -0.51 9.90
CA LEU A 3 3.78 -1.92 9.49
C LEU A 3 3.37 -2.86 10.65
N GLY A 4 4.04 -2.79 11.80
CA GLY A 4 3.71 -3.66 12.93
C GLY A 4 2.24 -3.53 13.39
N HIS A 5 1.70 -2.31 13.37
CA HIS A 5 0.30 -2.07 13.74
C HIS A 5 -0.67 -2.63 12.69
N LEU A 6 -0.34 -2.51 11.39
CA LEU A 6 -1.12 -3.12 10.31
C LEU A 6 -1.24 -4.64 10.52
N LEU A 7 -0.12 -5.34 10.71
CA LEU A 7 -0.12 -6.80 10.89
C LEU A 7 -0.94 -7.21 12.13
N HIS A 8 -0.83 -6.46 13.23
CA HIS A 8 -1.63 -6.72 14.41
C HIS A 8 -3.12 -6.39 14.23
N ALA A 9 -3.47 -5.39 13.42
CA ALA A 9 -4.87 -5.07 13.09
C ALA A 9 -5.50 -6.19 12.25
N CYS A 10 -4.78 -6.69 11.24
CA CYS A 10 -5.16 -7.87 10.46
C CYS A 10 -5.43 -9.07 11.39
N ARG A 11 -4.47 -9.40 12.28
CA ARG A 11 -4.62 -10.53 13.22
C ARG A 11 -5.78 -10.41 14.20
N ARG A 12 -6.13 -9.18 14.60
CA ARG A 12 -7.24 -8.91 15.52
C ARG A 12 -8.60 -8.87 14.81
N ASN A 13 -8.60 -8.84 13.48
CA ASN A 13 -9.80 -8.72 12.65
C ASN A 13 -10.76 -7.61 13.11
N ILE A 14 -10.20 -6.45 13.44
CA ILE A 14 -10.97 -5.27 13.88
C ILE A 14 -11.84 -4.81 12.71
N ASN A 15 -13.14 -4.61 12.93
CA ASN A 15 -14.06 -4.13 11.89
C ASN A 15 -13.72 -2.69 11.46
N LEU A 16 -12.82 -2.57 10.48
CA LEU A 16 -12.26 -1.32 9.99
C LEU A 16 -11.72 -1.52 8.57
N THR A 17 -11.99 -0.56 7.69
CA THR A 17 -11.40 -0.48 6.35
C THR A 17 -10.18 0.44 6.36
N TYR A 18 -9.02 -0.10 5.97
CA TYR A 18 -7.76 0.61 5.87
C TYR A 18 -7.33 0.73 4.40
N ILE A 19 -7.35 1.96 3.89
CA ILE A 19 -6.99 2.28 2.50
C ILE A 19 -5.58 2.89 2.48
N VAL A 20 -4.66 2.24 1.78
CA VAL A 20 -3.29 2.70 1.61
C VAL A 20 -3.15 3.32 0.23
N ALA A 21 -2.87 4.63 0.18
CA ALA A 21 -2.46 5.28 -1.07
C ALA A 21 -0.97 4.99 -1.30
N ASN A 22 -0.69 3.94 -2.07
CA ASN A 22 0.66 3.47 -2.35
C ASN A 22 1.20 4.11 -3.63
N ASN A 23 2.04 5.12 -3.45
CA ASN A 23 2.72 5.81 -4.55
C ASN A 23 4.21 5.52 -4.61
N GLU A 24 4.67 4.47 -3.92
CA GLU A 24 6.05 3.96 -3.95
C GLU A 24 7.14 4.96 -3.55
N ASN A 25 6.79 6.05 -2.87
CA ASN A 25 7.74 7.02 -2.32
C ASN A 25 7.16 7.79 -1.13
N TYR A 26 7.98 8.60 -0.47
CA TYR A 26 7.51 9.57 0.52
C TYR A 26 7.35 10.95 -0.13
N GLY A 27 6.23 11.14 -0.82
CA GLY A 27 6.00 12.33 -1.64
C GLY A 27 6.01 13.64 -0.86
N LEU A 28 5.40 13.67 0.33
CA LEU A 28 5.30 14.88 1.16
C LEU A 28 6.68 15.34 1.67
N THR A 29 7.59 14.41 1.96
CA THR A 29 8.95 14.72 2.43
C THR A 29 9.95 14.89 1.30
N THR A 30 9.47 15.04 0.05
CA THR A 30 10.25 15.28 -1.18
C THR A 30 10.81 14.05 -1.91
N GLY A 31 10.12 12.91 -1.86
CA GLY A 31 10.36 11.79 -2.78
C GLY A 31 11.52 10.88 -2.38
N GLN A 32 11.64 10.57 -1.09
CA GLN A 32 12.50 9.48 -0.60
C GLN A 32 11.88 8.11 -0.90
N ALA A 33 12.70 7.06 -0.87
CA ALA A 33 12.24 5.69 -1.03
C ALA A 33 11.29 5.27 0.10
N SER A 34 10.18 4.63 -0.27
CA SER A 34 9.26 3.93 0.63
C SER A 34 9.60 2.42 0.69
N PRO A 35 8.96 1.64 1.58
CA PRO A 35 9.12 0.18 1.61
C PRO A 35 8.55 -0.54 0.38
N THR A 36 7.85 0.18 -0.50
CA THR A 36 7.28 -0.32 -1.76
C THR A 36 8.03 0.20 -3.00
N THR A 37 9.06 1.03 -2.84
CA THR A 37 9.88 1.49 -3.96
C THR A 37 10.53 0.31 -4.68
N PRO A 38 10.37 0.16 -6.01
CA PRO A 38 10.97 -0.97 -6.72
C PRO A 38 12.50 -0.99 -6.64
N LEU A 39 13.09 -2.17 -6.82
CA LEU A 39 14.54 -2.33 -6.88
C LEU A 39 15.15 -1.44 -7.97
N HIS A 40 16.35 -0.93 -7.68
CA HIS A 40 17.17 -0.08 -8.54
C HIS A 40 16.57 1.28 -8.91
N ILE A 41 15.37 1.61 -8.43
CA ILE A 41 14.77 2.93 -8.64
C ILE A 41 15.50 3.98 -7.81
N LYS A 42 15.94 5.04 -8.49
CA LYS A 42 16.62 6.18 -7.89
C LYS A 42 15.60 7.13 -7.26
N THR A 43 15.83 7.51 -6.02
CA THR A 43 15.02 8.48 -5.27
C THR A 43 15.92 9.52 -4.60
N ARG A 44 15.36 10.53 -3.92
CA ARG A 44 16.19 11.52 -3.21
C ARG A 44 17.08 10.93 -2.12
N SER A 45 16.62 9.89 -1.42
CA SER A 45 17.39 9.23 -0.36
C SER A 45 18.24 8.07 -0.86
N THR A 46 17.94 7.55 -2.07
CA THR A 46 18.66 6.44 -2.71
C THR A 46 19.13 6.85 -4.11
N PRO A 47 20.13 7.75 -4.22
CA PRO A 47 20.58 8.31 -5.51
C PRO A 47 21.22 7.25 -6.43
N GLU A 48 21.75 6.18 -5.86
CA GLU A 48 22.30 5.03 -6.63
C GLU A 48 21.25 3.96 -6.95
N GLY A 49 20.02 4.13 -6.46
CA GLY A 49 18.93 3.17 -6.63
C GLY A 49 18.58 2.47 -5.30
N ASN A 50 17.35 1.98 -5.20
CA ASN A 50 16.94 1.17 -4.07
C ASN A 50 17.57 -0.24 -4.16
N GLU A 51 18.26 -0.67 -3.12
CA GLU A 51 18.90 -2.00 -3.04
C GLU A 51 18.07 -3.01 -2.22
N ILE A 52 16.96 -2.55 -1.63
CA ILE A 52 16.11 -3.35 -0.75
C ILE A 52 14.93 -3.87 -1.55
N LEU A 53 14.67 -5.18 -1.47
CA LEU A 53 13.48 -5.78 -2.07
C LEU A 53 12.20 -5.09 -1.53
N PRO A 54 11.31 -4.60 -2.42
CA PRO A 54 10.07 -3.98 -1.98
C PRO A 54 9.16 -5.01 -1.32
N PHE A 55 8.39 -4.55 -0.33
CA PHE A 55 7.26 -5.33 0.17
C PHE A 55 6.13 -5.33 -0.84
N ASP A 56 5.44 -6.47 -0.96
CA ASP A 56 4.07 -6.54 -1.47
C ASP A 56 3.11 -6.36 -0.28
N PRO A 57 2.44 -5.19 -0.13
CA PRO A 57 1.56 -4.93 1.00
C PRO A 57 0.38 -5.91 1.06
N ASN A 58 -0.13 -6.35 -0.09
CA ASN A 58 -1.26 -7.24 -0.17
C ASN A 58 -0.87 -8.66 0.29
N ALA A 59 0.23 -9.19 -0.22
CA ALA A 59 0.75 -10.49 0.21
C ALA A 59 1.08 -10.49 1.71
N LEU A 60 1.67 -9.40 2.21
CA LEU A 60 2.04 -9.26 3.62
C LEU A 60 0.81 -9.20 4.55
N SER A 61 -0.22 -8.44 4.18
CA SER A 61 -1.49 -8.39 4.92
C SER A 61 -2.21 -9.74 4.93
N LYS A 62 -2.24 -10.45 3.79
CA LYS A 62 -2.80 -11.81 3.70
C LYS A 62 -2.04 -12.78 4.61
N ALA A 63 -0.71 -12.76 4.58
CA ALA A 63 0.12 -13.58 5.45
C ALA A 63 -0.07 -13.27 6.95
N ALA A 64 -0.44 -12.03 7.28
CA ALA A 64 -0.80 -11.62 8.64
C ALA A 64 -2.21 -12.03 9.08
N GLY A 65 -3.01 -12.66 8.22
CA GLY A 65 -4.36 -13.13 8.53
C GLY A 65 -5.48 -12.13 8.21
N CYS A 66 -5.22 -11.15 7.35
CA CYS A 66 -6.26 -10.24 6.86
C CYS A 66 -7.24 -11.01 5.95
N ALA A 67 -8.50 -11.14 6.35
CA ALA A 67 -9.51 -11.87 5.60
C ALA A 67 -9.88 -11.17 4.27
N TYR A 68 -9.90 -9.83 4.28
CA TYR A 68 -10.09 -9.02 3.08
C TYR A 68 -8.82 -8.21 2.80
N SER A 69 -8.10 -8.53 1.73
CA SER A 69 -6.94 -7.77 1.27
C SER A 69 -6.87 -7.76 -0.26
N VAL A 70 -6.94 -6.57 -0.85
CA VAL A 70 -6.99 -6.36 -2.30
C VAL A 70 -6.00 -5.28 -2.73
N HIS A 71 -5.57 -5.36 -3.99
CA HIS A 71 -4.74 -4.35 -4.63
C HIS A 71 -5.51 -3.82 -5.84
N VAL A 72 -5.58 -2.51 -6.00
CA VAL A 72 -6.34 -1.82 -7.06
C VAL A 72 -5.57 -0.63 -7.59
N ILE A 73 -5.82 -0.25 -8.84
CA ILE A 73 -5.17 0.91 -9.48
C ILE A 73 -6.09 2.12 -9.37
N ASP A 74 -5.54 3.28 -9.03
CA ASP A 74 -6.30 4.53 -8.86
C ASP A 74 -7.09 4.97 -10.11
N LYS A 75 -6.61 4.60 -11.30
CA LYS A 75 -7.25 4.88 -12.60
C LYS A 75 -8.48 4.02 -12.90
N ASP A 76 -8.59 2.84 -12.29
CA ASP A 76 -9.78 1.98 -12.45
C ASP A 76 -10.84 2.35 -11.41
N LEU A 77 -11.51 3.48 -11.64
CA LEU A 77 -12.52 4.02 -10.71
C LEU A 77 -13.66 3.03 -10.41
N PRO A 78 -14.21 2.27 -11.38
CA PRO A 78 -15.21 1.25 -11.07
C PRO A 78 -14.69 0.20 -10.10
N LEU A 79 -13.49 -0.35 -10.35
CA LEU A 79 -12.90 -1.38 -9.48
C LEU A 79 -12.55 -0.82 -8.09
N LEU A 80 -11.94 0.36 -8.02
CA LEU A 80 -11.62 1.02 -6.76
C LEU A 80 -12.87 1.29 -5.92
N THR A 81 -13.94 1.79 -6.57
CA THR A 81 -15.22 2.05 -5.90
C THR A 81 -15.79 0.75 -5.33
N GLN A 82 -15.80 -0.31 -6.13
CA GLN A 82 -16.29 -1.62 -5.69
C GLN A 82 -15.46 -2.16 -4.52
N ALA A 83 -14.13 -2.08 -4.61
CA ALA A 83 -13.23 -2.54 -3.56
C ALA A 83 -13.43 -1.81 -2.22
N ILE A 84 -13.70 -0.50 -2.26
CA ILE A 84 -14.02 0.30 -1.07
C ILE A 84 -15.37 -0.12 -0.50
N VAL A 85 -16.41 -0.25 -1.34
CA VAL A 85 -17.74 -0.69 -0.90
C VAL A 85 -17.68 -2.08 -0.24
N ASP A 86 -16.97 -3.02 -0.86
CA ASP A 86 -16.82 -4.38 -0.33
C ASP A 86 -16.00 -4.40 0.95
N GLY A 87 -14.94 -3.59 1.02
CA GLY A 87 -14.12 -3.44 2.22
C GLY A 87 -14.88 -2.85 3.42
N ILE A 88 -15.85 -1.96 3.17
CA ILE A 88 -16.74 -1.39 4.21
C ILE A 88 -17.81 -2.40 4.64
N LYS A 89 -18.32 -3.21 3.70
CA LYS A 89 -19.34 -4.24 3.99
C LYS A 89 -18.77 -5.49 4.66
N HIS A 90 -17.47 -5.71 4.54
CA HIS A 90 -16.80 -6.84 5.17
C HIS A 90 -16.86 -6.77 6.70
N ASP A 91 -17.25 -7.87 7.34
CA ASP A 91 -17.27 -7.99 8.80
C ASP A 91 -15.89 -8.38 9.33
N GLY A 92 -15.00 -7.38 9.40
CA GLY A 92 -13.61 -7.60 9.80
C GLY A 92 -12.66 -6.51 9.32
N PHE A 93 -11.36 -6.81 9.41
CA PHE A 93 -10.34 -5.87 8.95
C PHE A 93 -10.15 -6.00 7.44
N SER A 94 -10.31 -4.88 6.74
CA SER A 94 -10.20 -4.78 5.29
C SER A 94 -9.00 -3.94 4.92
N HIS A 95 -8.05 -4.53 4.18
CA HIS A 95 -6.89 -3.82 3.63
C HIS A 95 -7.07 -3.57 2.13
N ILE A 96 -7.00 -2.31 1.71
CA ILE A 96 -7.09 -1.91 0.31
C ILE A 96 -5.80 -1.16 -0.05
N ASP A 97 -4.93 -1.82 -0.81
CA ASP A 97 -3.73 -1.20 -1.34
C ASP A 97 -4.04 -0.56 -2.70
N VAL A 98 -3.91 0.76 -2.79
CA VAL A 98 -4.23 1.53 -4.01
C VAL A 98 -2.93 1.96 -4.67
N ASP A 99 -2.63 1.40 -5.85
CA ASP A 99 -1.55 1.88 -6.71
C ASP A 99 -1.89 3.29 -7.20
N GLN A 100 -1.23 4.29 -6.60
CA GLN A 100 -1.55 5.70 -6.74
C GLN A 100 -0.44 6.42 -7.48
N ALA A 101 -0.81 7.16 -8.54
CA ALA A 101 0.15 7.91 -9.35
C ALA A 101 0.65 9.17 -8.61
N CYS A 102 1.96 9.34 -8.47
CA CYS A 102 2.57 10.56 -7.91
C CYS A 102 3.41 11.28 -8.98
N PRO A 103 2.79 12.12 -9.83
CA PRO A 103 3.46 12.67 -11.01
C PRO A 103 4.68 13.55 -10.71
N THR A 104 4.77 14.10 -9.50
CA THR A 104 5.91 14.92 -9.07
C THR A 104 7.15 14.07 -8.81
N TRP A 105 7.02 12.89 -8.19
CA TRP A 105 8.14 12.09 -7.66
C TRP A 105 8.27 10.68 -8.26
N ARG A 106 7.15 10.01 -8.59
CA ARG A 106 7.12 8.69 -9.23
C ARG A 106 7.20 8.89 -10.75
N LYS A 107 8.39 8.67 -11.30
CA LYS A 107 8.72 8.92 -12.73
C LYS A 107 8.96 7.65 -13.55
N TRP A 108 8.71 6.50 -12.93
CA TRP A 108 8.82 5.18 -13.53
C TRP A 108 7.42 4.60 -13.72
#